data_AF-A0A9P5XHI2-F1
#
_entry.id   AF-A0A9P5XHI2-F1
#
_cell.length_a   1.000
_cell.length_b   1.000
_cell.length_c   1.000
_cell.angle_alpha   90.00
_cell.angle_beta   90.00
_cell.angle_gamma   90.00
#
_symmetry.space_group_name_H-M   'P 1'
#
loop_
_entity.id
_entity.type
_entity.pdbx_description
1 polymer ?
#
loop_
_entity_poly.entity_id
_entity_poly.type
_entity_poly.pdbx_seq_one_letter_code
_entity_poly.pdbx_strand_id
1 'polypeptide(L)'
;MATQPKGRFAVYTNALKNISARTGTPLPSLILSFGILHELTAVVPLVGVFYASRALGVGEAIVNTVIKDTAVTSPSIPNDRTEGAHSLVLWGKQKVHGWVEEGDRWAARVGRRYGIFGYEKRRPGEVDDWNDVLAAPGHIAGDVANAVVAYGVTKALIPLRIGASLYFAPAFSRLVIEPVRRAAMRPFRKGEP
;
A
#
# COMPACT_ATOMS: atom_id res chain seq x y z
N MET A 1 -23.71 -18.17 33.11
CA MET A 1 -23.69 -19.28 32.13
C MET A 1 -23.34 -18.68 30.77
N ALA A 2 -22.08 -18.78 30.33
CA ALA A 2 -21.65 -18.14 29.07
C ALA A 2 -22.16 -18.96 27.88
N THR A 3 -22.93 -18.32 27.00
CA THR A 3 -23.46 -18.93 25.78
C THR A 3 -22.32 -19.35 24.87
N GLN A 4 -22.18 -20.66 24.64
CA GLN A 4 -21.26 -21.20 23.64
C GLN A 4 -21.71 -20.68 22.26
N PRO A 5 -20.88 -19.93 21.52
CA PRO A 5 -21.23 -19.53 20.17
C PRO A 5 -21.40 -20.82 19.34
N LYS A 6 -22.57 -21.03 18.74
CA LYS A 6 -22.82 -22.13 17.80
C LYS A 6 -22.60 -21.62 16.37
N GLY A 7 -21.92 -22.41 15.54
CA GLY A 7 -21.74 -22.13 14.11
C GLY A 7 -20.29 -21.85 13.68
N ARG A 8 -20.07 -21.53 12.40
CA ARG A 8 -18.73 -21.30 11.80
C ARG A 8 -17.93 -20.21 12.53
N PHE A 9 -18.62 -19.22 13.10
CA PHE A 9 -18.03 -18.14 13.91
C PHE A 9 -17.47 -18.60 15.25
N ALA A 10 -17.90 -19.75 15.78
CA ALA A 10 -17.38 -20.34 17.00
C ALA A 10 -15.91 -20.75 16.83
N VAL A 11 -15.57 -21.29 15.66
CA VAL A 11 -14.20 -21.71 15.32
C VAL A 11 -13.27 -20.49 15.28
N TYR A 12 -13.69 -19.43 14.60
CA TYR A 12 -12.91 -18.19 14.52
C TYR A 12 -12.77 -17.49 15.87
N THR A 13 -13.84 -17.41 16.66
CA THR A 13 -13.79 -16.79 18.00
C THR A 13 -12.91 -17.58 18.96
N ASN A 14 -12.92 -18.92 18.89
CA ASN A 14 -12.01 -19.76 19.67
C ASN A 14 -10.55 -19.61 19.22
N ALA A 15 -10.28 -19.54 17.92
CA ALA A 15 -8.94 -19.29 17.39
C ALA A 15 -8.40 -17.91 17.85
N LEU A 16 -9.23 -16.88 17.78
CA LEU A 16 -8.88 -15.53 18.25
C LEU A 16 -8.62 -15.49 19.76
N LYS A 17 -9.47 -16.14 20.57
CA LYS A 17 -9.25 -16.27 22.02
C LYS A 17 -7.93 -16.99 22.32
N ASN A 18 -7.61 -18.05 21.59
CA ASN A 18 -6.34 -18.76 21.76
C ASN A 18 -5.13 -17.88 21.40
N ILE A 19 -5.22 -17.09 20.33
CA ILE A 19 -4.15 -16.14 19.95
C ILE A 19 -3.99 -15.08 21.04
N SER A 20 -5.08 -14.52 21.55
CA SER A 20 -5.06 -13.55 22.66
C SER A 20 -4.46 -14.12 23.94
N ALA A 21 -4.80 -15.37 24.28
CA ALA A 21 -4.24 -16.06 25.43
C ALA A 21 -2.73 -16.31 25.30
N ARG A 22 -2.27 -16.76 24.11
CA ARG A 22 -0.83 -16.97 23.83
C ARG A 22 -0.03 -15.66 23.78
N THR A 23 -0.66 -14.59 23.28
CA THR A 23 -0.01 -13.28 23.13
C THR A 23 -0.16 -12.40 24.37
N GLY A 24 -0.92 -12.81 25.38
CA GLY A 24 -1.11 -12.04 26.63
C GLY A 24 -1.70 -10.64 26.41
N THR A 25 -2.31 -10.38 25.24
CA THR A 25 -2.87 -9.08 24.89
C THR A 25 -4.38 -9.19 24.64
N PRO A 26 -5.20 -8.24 25.12
CA PRO A 26 -6.62 -8.20 24.83
C PRO A 26 -6.91 -8.20 23.32
N LEU A 27 -7.94 -8.92 22.88
CA LEU A 27 -8.34 -8.98 21.47
C LEU A 27 -8.51 -7.61 20.80
N PRO A 28 -9.20 -6.62 21.41
CA PRO A 28 -9.39 -5.32 20.79
C PRO A 28 -8.07 -4.56 20.57
N SER A 29 -7.12 -4.64 21.52
CA SER A 29 -5.83 -3.96 21.37
C SER A 29 -4.95 -4.64 20.33
N LEU A 30 -5.06 -5.97 20.18
CA LEU A 30 -4.35 -6.71 19.13
C LEU A 30 -4.86 -6.33 17.73
N ILE A 31 -6.18 -6.25 17.55
CA ILE A 31 -6.79 -5.82 16.28
C ILE A 31 -6.39 -4.38 15.95
N LEU A 32 -6.46 -3.48 16.93
CA LEU A 32 -6.05 -2.08 16.75
C LEU A 32 -4.57 -1.98 16.37
N SER A 33 -3.70 -2.74 17.05
CA SER A 33 -2.26 -2.77 16.77
C SER A 33 -1.97 -3.28 15.36
N PHE A 34 -2.64 -4.36 14.95
CA PHE A 34 -2.53 -4.88 13.59
C PHE A 34 -2.96 -3.83 12.56
N GLY A 35 -4.09 -3.15 12.77
CA GLY A 35 -4.55 -2.09 11.87
C GLY A 35 -3.55 -0.95 11.75
N ILE A 36 -3.04 -0.43 12.88
CA ILE A 36 -2.04 0.65 12.88
C ILE A 36 -0.76 0.23 12.14
N LEU A 37 -0.26 -0.98 12.41
CA LEU A 37 0.93 -1.49 11.71
C LEU A 37 0.67 -1.72 10.23
N HIS A 38 -0.52 -2.21 9.87
CA HIS A 38 -0.90 -2.43 8.48
C HIS A 38 -0.88 -1.14 7.67
N GLU A 39 -1.37 -0.04 8.27
CA GLU A 39 -1.34 1.29 7.67
C GLU A 39 0.08 1.86 7.64
N LEU A 40 0.84 1.74 8.74
CA LEU A 40 2.22 2.25 8.79
C LEU A 40 3.11 1.56 7.75
N THR A 41 2.96 0.24 7.61
CA THR A 41 3.65 -0.54 6.57
C THR A 41 3.09 -0.31 5.17
N ALA A 42 2.00 0.43 5.00
CA ALA A 42 1.57 0.96 3.70
C ALA A 42 2.27 2.27 3.39
N VAL A 43 2.24 3.21 4.35
CA VAL A 43 2.70 4.59 4.16
C VAL A 43 4.21 4.66 4.07
N VAL A 44 4.94 3.96 4.96
CA VAL A 44 6.41 4.02 5.01
C VAL A 44 7.04 3.51 3.71
N PRO A 45 6.68 2.34 3.16
CA PRO A 45 7.21 1.90 1.87
C PRO A 45 6.78 2.80 0.72
N LEU A 46 5.53 3.29 0.70
CA LEU A 46 5.07 4.17 -0.36
C LEU A 46 5.90 5.46 -0.43
N VAL A 47 6.06 6.13 0.70
CA VAL A 47 6.83 7.38 0.80
C VAL A 47 8.33 7.11 0.60
N GLY A 48 8.86 6.07 1.22
CA GLY A 48 10.27 5.70 1.13
C GLY A 48 10.69 5.33 -0.28
N VAL A 49 9.91 4.50 -0.98
CA VAL A 49 10.19 4.12 -2.37
C VAL A 49 10.06 5.33 -3.29
N PHE A 50 9.08 6.21 -3.08
CA PHE A 50 8.95 7.44 -3.88
C PHE A 50 10.19 8.35 -3.77
N TYR A 51 10.66 8.62 -2.55
CA TYR A 51 11.83 9.47 -2.37
C TYR A 51 13.12 8.76 -2.84
N ALA A 52 13.21 7.45 -2.67
CA ALA A 52 14.34 6.68 -3.18
C ALA A 52 14.37 6.67 -4.72
N SER A 53 13.24 6.43 -5.38
CA SER A 53 13.14 6.45 -6.85
C SER A 53 13.44 7.82 -7.41
N ARG A 54 12.91 8.88 -6.78
CA ARG A 54 13.22 10.28 -7.13
C ARG A 54 14.70 10.61 -6.93
N ALA A 55 15.30 10.21 -5.81
CA ALA A 55 16.71 10.48 -5.53
C ALA A 55 17.65 9.76 -6.50
N LEU A 56 17.24 8.59 -6.99
CA LEU A 56 17.99 7.78 -7.95
C LEU A 56 17.66 8.13 -9.42
N GLY A 57 16.74 9.05 -9.67
CA GLY A 57 16.32 9.44 -11.02
C GLY A 57 15.60 8.33 -11.80
N VAL A 58 14.94 7.39 -11.10
CA VAL A 58 14.31 6.22 -11.72
C VAL A 58 13.15 6.62 -12.62
N GLY A 59 12.31 7.57 -12.19
CA GLY A 59 11.18 8.06 -12.97
C GLY A 59 11.64 8.75 -14.25
N GLU A 60 12.64 9.61 -14.16
CA GLU A 60 13.26 10.30 -15.28
C GLU A 60 13.90 9.31 -16.26
N ALA A 61 14.59 8.29 -15.73
CA ALA A 61 15.16 7.23 -16.55
C ALA A 61 14.08 6.46 -17.33
N ILE A 62 12.98 6.07 -16.66
CA ILE A 62 11.84 5.37 -17.29
C ILE A 62 11.20 6.23 -18.37
N VAL A 63 10.94 7.51 -18.09
CA VAL A 63 10.33 8.42 -19.07
C VAL A 63 11.24 8.59 -20.28
N ASN A 64 12.54 8.78 -20.06
CA ASN A 64 13.52 8.94 -21.13
C ASN A 64 13.69 7.68 -21.98
N THR A 65 13.61 6.47 -21.39
CA THR A 65 13.67 5.21 -22.15
C THR A 65 12.39 4.98 -22.92
N VAL A 66 11.21 5.18 -22.32
CA VAL A 66 9.92 4.94 -22.98
C VAL A 66 9.71 5.90 -24.15
N ILE A 67 10.05 7.19 -24.01
CA ILE A 67 9.98 8.16 -25.11
C ILE A 67 10.91 7.78 -26.28
N LYS A 68 12.07 7.18 -25.98
CA LYS A 68 13.05 6.75 -27.00
C LYS A 68 12.67 5.40 -27.63
N ASP A 69 12.20 4.44 -26.84
CA ASP A 69 11.85 3.07 -27.30
C ASP A 69 10.54 3.04 -28.10
N THR A 70 9.61 3.98 -27.87
CA THR A 70 8.39 4.10 -28.71
C THR A 70 8.75 4.42 -30.18
N ALA A 71 9.94 4.95 -30.44
CA ALA A 71 10.44 5.21 -31.79
C ALA A 71 11.18 4.00 -32.43
N VAL A 72 11.58 2.98 -31.66
CA VAL A 72 12.46 1.91 -32.14
C VAL A 72 12.09 0.56 -31.50
N THR A 73 11.47 -0.31 -32.33
CA THR A 73 11.45 -1.79 -32.22
C THR A 73 10.35 -2.46 -31.39
N SER A 74 9.41 -3.08 -32.11
CA SER A 74 8.60 -4.22 -31.65
C SER A 74 9.50 -5.45 -31.44
N PRO A 75 9.62 -6.02 -30.23
CA PRO A 75 10.41 -7.23 -30.03
C PRO A 75 9.57 -8.47 -30.37
N SER A 76 9.97 -9.19 -31.41
CA SER A 76 9.53 -10.56 -31.69
C SER A 76 10.14 -11.51 -30.65
N ILE A 77 9.31 -12.09 -29.77
CA ILE A 77 9.72 -13.08 -28.77
C ILE A 77 9.78 -14.48 -29.44
N PRO A 78 10.90 -15.23 -29.36
CA PRO A 78 10.96 -16.61 -29.85
C PRO A 78 10.14 -17.56 -28.98
N ASN A 79 9.42 -18.46 -29.66
CA ASN A 79 8.48 -19.40 -29.06
C ASN A 79 9.19 -20.74 -28.81
N ASP A 80 9.58 -21.05 -27.56
CA ASP A 80 9.94 -22.43 -27.22
C ASP A 80 9.69 -22.80 -25.73
N ARG A 81 8.68 -23.65 -25.53
CA ARG A 81 8.54 -24.74 -24.54
C ARG A 81 8.82 -24.45 -23.04
N THR A 82 7.97 -23.65 -22.39
CA THR A 82 7.80 -23.75 -20.91
C THR A 82 6.39 -23.31 -20.46
N GLU A 83 5.35 -24.07 -20.80
CA GLU A 83 3.93 -23.67 -20.63
C GLU A 83 3.54 -23.24 -19.20
N GLY A 84 4.10 -23.87 -18.16
CA GLY A 84 3.81 -23.53 -16.75
C GLY A 84 4.51 -22.26 -16.25
N ALA A 85 5.79 -22.09 -16.56
CA ALA A 85 6.54 -20.90 -16.16
C ALA A 85 6.11 -19.68 -17.00
N HIS A 86 5.78 -19.90 -18.27
CA HIS A 86 5.29 -18.86 -19.16
C HIS A 86 3.93 -18.30 -18.69
N SER A 87 3.02 -19.15 -18.17
CA SER A 87 1.73 -18.67 -17.64
C SER A 87 1.87 -17.80 -16.38
N LEU A 88 2.78 -18.16 -15.46
CA LEU A 88 3.07 -17.35 -14.27
C LEU A 88 3.74 -16.02 -14.64
N VAL A 89 4.67 -16.04 -15.60
CA VAL A 89 5.33 -14.83 -16.11
C VAL A 89 4.33 -13.94 -16.85
N LEU A 90 3.46 -14.51 -17.69
CA LEU A 90 2.39 -13.77 -18.38
C LEU A 90 1.39 -13.17 -17.40
N TRP A 91 0.94 -13.95 -16.40
CA TRP A 91 0.06 -13.45 -15.34
C TRP A 91 0.73 -12.32 -14.55
N GLY A 92 2.01 -12.49 -14.19
CA GLY A 92 2.79 -11.48 -13.50
C GLY A 92 2.92 -10.20 -14.32
N LYS A 93 3.26 -10.31 -15.61
CA LYS A 93 3.33 -9.18 -16.55
C LYS A 93 1.98 -8.47 -16.64
N GLN A 94 0.89 -9.19 -16.88
CA GLN A 94 -0.45 -8.60 -16.97
C GLN A 94 -0.84 -7.89 -15.66
N LYS A 95 -0.47 -8.46 -14.51
CA LYS A 95 -0.75 -7.85 -13.21
C LYS A 95 0.06 -6.59 -12.98
N VAL A 96 1.33 -6.58 -13.34
CA VAL A 96 2.20 -5.40 -13.27
C VAL A 96 1.67 -4.29 -14.18
N HIS A 97 1.27 -4.60 -15.43
CA HIS A 97 0.63 -3.62 -16.31
C HIS A 97 -0.61 -3.00 -15.67
N GLY A 98 -1.50 -3.83 -15.10
CA GLY A 98 -2.68 -3.33 -14.39
C GLY A 98 -2.31 -2.45 -13.18
N TRP A 99 -1.26 -2.78 -12.43
CA TRP A 99 -0.79 -1.94 -11.32
C TRP A 99 -0.19 -0.61 -11.77
N VAL A 100 0.49 -0.59 -12.92
CA VAL A 100 1.02 0.63 -13.53
C VAL A 100 -0.12 1.55 -13.95
N GLU A 101 -1.13 1.04 -14.67
CA GLU A 101 -2.30 1.83 -15.06
C GLU A 101 -3.10 2.35 -13.85
N GLU A 102 -3.30 1.51 -12.84
CA GLU A 102 -3.96 1.90 -11.60
C GLU A 102 -3.14 2.96 -10.83
N GLY A 103 -1.82 2.79 -10.80
CA GLY A 103 -0.88 3.71 -10.18
C GLY A 103 -0.90 5.07 -10.87
N ASP A 104 -0.95 5.10 -12.19
CA ASP A 104 -1.00 6.33 -12.98
C ASP A 104 -2.28 7.12 -12.70
N ARG A 105 -3.44 6.44 -12.73
CA ARG A 105 -4.74 7.05 -12.36
C ARG A 105 -4.74 7.53 -10.91
N TRP A 106 -4.12 6.78 -9.99
CA TRP A 106 -3.99 7.19 -8.60
C TRP A 106 -3.09 8.42 -8.45
N ALA A 107 -1.94 8.45 -9.11
CA ALA A 107 -0.99 9.56 -9.09
C ALA A 107 -1.62 10.83 -9.65
N ALA A 108 -2.35 10.75 -10.77
CA ALA A 108 -3.09 11.86 -11.34
C ALA A 108 -4.19 12.38 -10.38
N ARG A 109 -4.95 11.47 -9.76
CA ARG A 109 -6.02 11.84 -8.80
C ARG A 109 -5.46 12.53 -7.55
N VAL A 110 -4.42 11.96 -6.95
CA VAL A 110 -3.80 12.51 -5.73
C VAL A 110 -3.05 13.81 -6.07
N GLY A 111 -2.32 13.81 -7.18
CA GLY A 111 -1.66 14.95 -7.77
C GLY A 111 -2.57 16.15 -7.88
N ARG A 112 -3.68 16.03 -8.61
CA ARG A 112 -4.66 17.11 -8.77
C ARG A 112 -5.37 17.49 -7.47
N ARG A 113 -5.65 16.54 -6.57
CA ARG A 113 -6.34 16.84 -5.31
C ARG A 113 -5.51 17.75 -4.40
N TYR A 114 -4.20 17.55 -4.39
CA TYR A 114 -3.30 18.23 -3.47
C TYR A 114 -2.35 19.24 -4.14
N GLY A 115 -2.29 19.27 -5.47
CA GLY A 115 -1.33 20.09 -6.22
C GLY A 115 0.10 19.55 -6.12
N ILE A 116 0.27 18.22 -6.16
CA ILE A 116 1.57 17.55 -6.02
C ILE A 116 1.96 16.84 -7.32
N PHE A 117 3.23 16.41 -7.45
CA PHE A 117 3.77 15.79 -8.67
C PHE A 117 3.71 16.69 -9.92
N GLY A 118 3.68 18.02 -9.73
CA GLY A 118 3.56 18.99 -10.83
C GLY A 118 2.14 19.21 -11.33
N TYR A 119 1.13 18.56 -10.76
CA TYR A 119 -0.26 18.85 -11.09
C TYR A 119 -0.75 20.14 -10.45
N GLU A 120 -1.60 20.88 -11.17
CA GLU A 120 -2.34 21.98 -10.58
C GLU A 120 -3.41 21.46 -9.62
N LYS A 121 -3.56 22.14 -8.48
CA LYS A 121 -4.57 21.79 -7.49
C LYS A 121 -5.95 22.10 -8.07
N ARG A 122 -6.78 21.05 -8.20
CA ARG A 122 -8.15 21.14 -8.75
C ARG A 122 -8.97 22.20 -8.03
N ARG A 123 -9.55 23.12 -8.81
CA ARG A 123 -10.54 24.07 -8.30
C ARG A 123 -11.91 23.40 -8.18
N PRO A 124 -12.73 23.74 -7.16
CA PRO A 124 -14.07 23.17 -7.03
C PRO A 124 -14.90 23.48 -8.28
N GLY A 125 -15.42 22.45 -8.96
CA GLY A 125 -16.29 22.58 -10.15
C GLY A 125 -15.62 22.38 -11.51
N GLU A 126 -14.30 22.24 -11.55
CA GLU A 126 -13.52 22.03 -12.79
C GLU A 126 -13.63 20.57 -13.27
N VAL A 127 -13.80 20.35 -14.58
CA VAL A 127 -13.88 19.02 -15.21
C VAL A 127 -12.48 18.62 -15.67
N ASP A 128 -12.05 17.40 -15.35
CA ASP A 128 -10.70 16.95 -15.65
C ASP A 128 -10.55 16.67 -17.17
N ASP A 129 -9.65 17.39 -17.85
CA ASP A 129 -9.16 16.99 -19.17
C ASP A 129 -7.99 16.01 -19.00
N TRP A 130 -8.19 14.77 -19.44
CA TRP A 130 -7.20 13.70 -19.32
C TRP A 130 -6.10 13.79 -20.40
N ASN A 131 -6.34 14.54 -21.48
CA ASN A 131 -5.35 14.69 -22.55
C ASN A 131 -4.20 15.62 -22.14
N ASP A 132 -4.50 16.68 -21.38
CA ASP A 132 -3.48 17.62 -20.87
C ASP A 132 -2.56 16.98 -19.82
N VAL A 133 -3.08 16.01 -19.06
CA VAL A 133 -2.32 15.22 -18.08
C VAL A 133 -1.23 14.38 -18.74
N LEU A 134 -1.50 13.84 -19.94
CA LEU A 134 -0.57 13.01 -20.70
C LEU A 134 0.46 13.83 -21.50
N ALA A 135 0.22 15.14 -21.68
CA ALA A 135 1.08 16.05 -22.43
C ALA A 135 2.10 16.82 -21.56
N ALA A 136 2.17 16.51 -20.26
CA ALA A 136 2.88 17.33 -19.28
C ALA A 136 4.43 17.24 -19.35
N PRO A 137 5.17 18.32 -19.02
CA PRO A 137 6.64 18.42 -19.09
C PRO A 137 7.38 17.26 -18.39
N GLY A 138 8.58 16.91 -18.88
CA GLY A 138 9.34 15.73 -18.43
C GLY A 138 9.60 15.57 -16.92
N HIS A 139 9.66 16.66 -16.15
CA HIS A 139 9.76 16.59 -14.68
C HIS A 139 8.43 16.21 -14.01
N ILE A 140 7.30 16.61 -14.60
CA ILE A 140 5.95 16.21 -14.19
C ILE A 140 5.78 14.71 -14.48
N ALA A 141 6.20 14.28 -15.67
CA ALA A 141 6.20 12.86 -16.04
C ALA A 141 7.11 12.01 -15.14
N GLY A 142 8.30 12.51 -14.78
CA GLY A 142 9.24 11.83 -13.89
C GLY A 142 8.70 11.61 -12.47
N ASP A 143 8.11 12.65 -11.86
CA ASP A 143 7.49 12.54 -10.54
C ASP A 143 6.28 11.61 -10.52
N VAL A 144 5.48 11.65 -11.58
CA VAL A 144 4.38 10.68 -11.77
C VAL A 144 4.93 9.27 -11.88
N ALA A 145 5.95 9.04 -12.71
CA ALA A 145 6.57 7.72 -12.85
C ALA A 145 7.15 7.22 -11.51
N ASN A 146 7.80 8.09 -10.73
CA ASN A 146 8.27 7.77 -9.37
C ASN A 146 7.13 7.35 -8.45
N ALA A 147 5.98 8.04 -8.52
CA ALA A 147 4.79 7.72 -7.74
C ALA A 147 4.14 6.39 -8.18
N VAL A 148 4.10 6.10 -9.48
CA VAL A 148 3.60 4.82 -10.03
C VAL A 148 4.48 3.66 -9.61
N VAL A 149 5.81 3.81 -9.68
CA VAL A 149 6.77 2.80 -9.20
C VAL A 149 6.56 2.55 -7.71
N ALA A 150 6.48 3.60 -6.90
CA ALA A 150 6.24 3.48 -5.46
C ALA A 150 4.92 2.76 -5.15
N TYR A 151 3.86 3.05 -5.90
CA TYR A 151 2.57 2.38 -5.79
C TYR A 151 2.66 0.89 -6.13
N GLY A 152 3.30 0.55 -7.25
CA GLY A 152 3.50 -0.83 -7.70
C GLY A 152 4.32 -1.65 -6.71
N VAL A 153 5.44 -1.10 -6.21
CA VAL A 153 6.27 -1.75 -5.18
C VAL A 153 5.48 -1.94 -3.89
N THR A 154 4.76 -0.92 -3.43
CA THR A 154 3.93 -1.02 -2.22
C THR A 154 2.87 -2.11 -2.33
N LYS A 155 2.31 -2.33 -3.54
CA LYS A 155 1.40 -3.44 -3.82
C LYS A 155 2.10 -4.79 -3.86
N ALA A 156 3.28 -4.87 -4.47
CA ALA A 156 4.08 -6.10 -4.47
C ALA A 156 4.42 -6.54 -3.03
N LEU A 157 4.58 -5.60 -2.11
CA LEU A 157 4.84 -5.85 -0.70
C LEU A 157 3.61 -6.27 0.12
N ILE A 158 2.39 -6.37 -0.45
CA ILE A 158 1.17 -6.73 0.31
C ILE A 158 1.33 -8.04 1.12
N PRO A 159 1.83 -9.16 0.56
CA PRO A 159 1.98 -10.40 1.34
C PRO A 159 2.93 -10.22 2.53
N LEU A 160 4.04 -9.50 2.31
CA LEU A 160 5.02 -9.20 3.34
C LEU A 160 4.43 -8.29 4.42
N ARG A 161 3.63 -7.27 4.03
CA ARG A 161 2.97 -6.35 4.95
C ARG A 161 2.02 -7.06 5.90
N ILE A 162 1.22 -7.99 5.39
CA ILE A 162 0.31 -8.79 6.22
C ILE A 162 1.12 -9.64 7.21
N GLY A 163 2.15 -10.34 6.73
CA GLY A 163 3.01 -11.17 7.58
C GLY A 163 3.72 -10.37 8.68
N ALA A 164 4.36 -9.26 8.31
CA ALA A 164 5.06 -8.38 9.24
C ALA A 164 4.09 -7.77 10.27
N SER A 165 2.92 -7.29 9.83
CA SER A 165 1.93 -6.69 10.74
C SER A 165 1.38 -7.71 11.74
N LEU A 166 1.13 -8.95 11.30
CA LEU A 166 0.70 -10.04 12.21
C LEU A 166 1.79 -10.41 13.22
N TYR A 167 3.06 -10.44 12.78
CA TYR A 167 4.18 -10.79 13.65
C TYR A 167 4.44 -9.73 14.73
N PHE A 168 4.37 -8.45 14.36
CA PHE A 168 4.69 -7.34 15.28
C PHE A 168 3.49 -6.82 16.08
N ALA A 169 2.25 -7.12 15.69
CA ALA A 169 1.06 -6.65 16.41
C ALA A 169 1.05 -6.97 17.92
N PRO A 170 1.45 -8.18 18.39
CA PRO A 170 1.52 -8.47 19.83
C PRO A 170 2.52 -7.58 20.57
N ALA A 171 3.70 -7.34 19.99
CA ALA A 171 4.73 -6.49 20.60
C ALA A 171 4.29 -5.02 20.65
N PHE A 172 3.72 -4.51 19.56
CA PHE A 172 3.23 -3.14 19.48
C PHE A 172 2.08 -2.86 20.45
N SER A 173 1.16 -3.83 20.60
CA SER A 173 0.05 -3.73 21.56
C SER A 173 0.55 -3.51 22.99
N ARG A 174 1.59 -4.24 23.40
CA ARG A 174 2.20 -4.13 24.73
C ARG A 174 2.99 -2.84 24.91
N LEU A 175 3.74 -2.44 23.88
CA LEU A 175 4.68 -1.30 23.96
C LEU A 175 4.00 0.06 23.79
N VAL A 176 2.96 0.16 22.97
CA VAL A 176 2.35 1.44 22.58
C VAL A 176 0.92 1.57 23.07
N ILE A 177 0.07 0.56 22.80
CA ILE A 177 -1.38 0.69 23.08
C ILE A 177 -1.69 0.62 24.57
N GLU A 178 -1.11 -0.34 25.30
CA GLU A 178 -1.38 -0.49 26.73
C GLU A 178 -0.95 0.73 27.58
N PRO A 179 0.24 1.34 27.40
CA PRO A 179 0.58 2.57 28.13
C PRO A 179 -0.30 3.76 27.72
N VAL A 180 -0.62 3.92 26.43
CA VAL A 180 -1.52 4.99 25.96
C VAL A 180 -2.91 4.81 26.56
N ARG A 181 -3.46 3.60 26.58
CA ARG A 181 -4.75 3.29 27.20
C ARG A 181 -4.74 3.60 28.71
N ARG A 182 -3.69 3.21 29.42
CA ARG A 182 -3.54 3.51 30.85
C ARG A 182 -3.45 5.01 31.12
N ALA A 183 -2.73 5.76 30.27
CA ALA A 183 -2.64 7.21 30.36
C ALA A 183 -3.97 7.90 30.03
N ALA A 184 -4.67 7.46 28.98
CA ALA A 184 -5.95 8.02 28.55
C ALA A 184 -7.10 7.76 29.54
N MET A 185 -7.10 6.60 30.22
CA MET A 185 -8.11 6.29 31.24
C MET A 185 -7.76 6.84 32.64
N ARG A 186 -6.55 7.35 32.84
CA ARG A 186 -6.09 7.93 34.12
C ARG A 186 -6.94 9.10 34.62
N PRO A 187 -7.41 10.06 33.78
CA PRO A 187 -8.32 11.10 34.24
C PRO A 187 -9.73 10.59 34.57
N PHE A 188 -10.21 9.55 33.88
CA PHE A 188 -11.58 9.03 34.08
C PHE A 188 -11.72 8.11 35.31
N ARG A 189 -10.63 7.52 35.82
CA ARG A 189 -10.66 6.68 37.04
C ARG A 189 -10.57 7.46 38.35
N LYS A 190 -10.36 8.78 38.30
CA LYS A 190 -10.32 9.64 39.49
C LYS A 190 -11.70 10.16 39.93
N GLY A 191 -12.78 9.61 39.38
CA GLY A 191 -14.15 10.11 39.57
C GLY A 191 -15.10 9.24 40.40
N GLU A 192 -14.66 8.13 41.01
CA GLU A 192 -15.50 7.41 41.97
C GLU A 192 -15.17 7.87 43.41
N PRO A 193 -16.14 8.47 44.14
CA PRO A 193 -16.00 8.81 45.56
C PRO A 193 -15.97 7.58 46.47
#